data_AF-A0A5P1UQE5-F1
#
_entry.id   AF-A0A5P1UQE5-F1
#
_cell.length_a   1.000
_cell.length_b   1.000
_cell.length_c   1.000
_cell.angle_alpha   90.00
_cell.angle_beta   90.00
_cell.angle_gamma   90.00
#
_symmetry.space_group_name_H-M   'P 1'
#
loop_
_entity.id
_entity.type
_entity.pdbx_description
1 polymer ?
#
loop_
_entity_poly.entity_id
_entity_poly.type
_entity_poly.pdbx_seq_one_letter_code
_entity_poly.pdbx_strand_id
1 'polypeptide(L)'
;MPWEKEQYCKDLVKFVEVVGRYDQSDIIYNGLGILHNVSYQFQYSNSNRLEIKDIELRMHKKTSGTIPSEVQSLSIYIDCLCDIDLTIDPNDRDIINHYSLQLVIMGYSSNGEYLNCWHLDKDIPPTGLGTHNHTHPSYHFQAGGHRAEGLNTGQLLLLGAPRLPHPPMDIFLAIHFVICNFFGKKDFPFLEYLFADTEYQDILARAKQRMFDPYFQAFKEGCKHQDFNIGKVFPLAV
;
A
#
# COMPACT_ATOMS: atom_id res chain seq x y z
N MET A 1 15.23 -3.24 15.77
CA MET A 1 14.60 -4.13 14.74
C MET A 1 13.75 -3.26 13.83
N PRO A 2 13.62 -3.55 12.52
CA PRO A 2 12.84 -2.70 11.61
C PRO A 2 11.40 -2.43 12.10
N TRP A 3 10.80 -3.39 12.81
CA TRP A 3 9.46 -3.30 13.41
C TRP A 3 9.43 -2.87 14.88
N GLU A 4 10.36 -2.01 15.29
CA GLU A 4 10.31 -1.43 16.63
C GLU A 4 9.06 -0.57 16.79
N LYS A 5 8.14 -1.05 17.63
CA LYS A 5 6.79 -0.49 17.80
C LYS A 5 6.80 0.98 18.20
N GLU A 6 7.66 1.36 19.14
CA GLU A 6 7.81 2.75 19.57
C GLU A 6 8.25 3.67 18.42
N GLN A 7 9.26 3.25 17.66
CA GLN A 7 9.73 4.01 16.50
C GLN A 7 8.66 4.11 15.41
N TYR A 8 7.92 3.02 15.15
CA TYR A 8 6.83 3.03 14.17
C TYR A 8 5.73 4.04 14.54
N CYS A 9 5.33 4.06 15.81
CA CYS A 9 4.35 5.04 16.32
C CYS A 9 4.88 6.48 16.22
N LYS A 10 6.15 6.72 16.54
CA LYS A 10 6.78 8.05 16.32
C LYS A 10 6.76 8.44 14.85
N ASP A 11 7.07 7.51 13.95
CA ASP A 11 7.03 7.73 12.50
C ASP A 11 5.61 8.06 12.03
N LEU A 12 4.56 7.42 12.55
CA LEU A 12 3.16 7.73 12.22
C LEU A 12 2.83 9.19 12.54
N VAL A 13 3.09 9.61 13.77
CA VAL A 13 2.83 11.00 14.22
C VAL A 13 3.66 11.97 13.38
N LYS A 14 4.94 11.68 13.20
CA LYS A 14 5.86 12.56 12.49
C LYS A 14 5.53 12.69 11.01
N PHE A 15 5.08 11.62 10.37
CA PHE A 15 4.66 11.65 8.97
C PHE A 15 3.49 12.61 8.76
N VAL A 16 2.50 12.60 9.66
CA VAL A 16 1.36 13.54 9.62
C VAL A 16 1.84 14.98 9.74
N GLU A 17 2.72 15.26 10.72
CA GLU A 17 3.30 16.59 10.92
C GLU A 17 4.05 17.08 9.66
N VAL A 18 4.92 16.23 9.11
CA VAL A 18 5.75 16.57 7.95
C VAL A 18 4.89 16.84 6.72
N VAL A 19 3.88 16.01 6.44
CA VAL A 19 2.94 16.24 5.34
C VAL A 19 2.17 17.55 5.56
N GLY A 20 1.65 17.78 6.76
CA GLY A 20 0.91 19.00 7.10
C GLY A 20 1.74 20.29 6.98
N ARG A 21 3.07 20.23 7.14
CA ARG A 21 3.94 21.40 6.88
C ARG A 21 3.89 21.87 5.43
N TYR A 22 3.74 20.95 4.47
CA TYR A 22 3.82 21.29 3.04
C TYR A 22 2.46 21.31 2.33
N ASP A 23 1.54 20.45 2.73
CA ASP A 23 0.21 20.36 2.15
C ASP A 23 -0.76 21.38 2.77
N GLN A 24 -0.52 22.67 2.50
CA GLN A 24 -1.33 23.78 3.04
C GLN A 24 -2.76 23.86 2.49
N SER A 25 -3.08 23.03 1.48
CA SER A 25 -4.43 22.92 0.91
C SER A 25 -5.21 21.73 1.46
N ASP A 26 -4.63 21.02 2.44
CA ASP A 26 -5.19 19.87 3.14
C ASP A 26 -5.74 18.76 2.23
N ILE A 27 -5.07 18.55 1.10
CA ILE A 27 -5.44 17.63 0.03
C ILE A 27 -5.18 16.17 0.44
N ILE A 28 -4.10 15.98 1.19
CA ILE A 28 -3.60 14.73 1.76
C ILE A 28 -3.72 14.79 3.29
N TYR A 29 -3.30 15.89 3.91
CA TYR A 29 -3.17 16.03 5.37
C TYR A 29 -4.45 15.69 6.14
N ASN A 30 -5.61 16.13 5.66
CA ASN A 30 -6.91 15.86 6.30
C ASN A 30 -7.19 14.35 6.46
N GLY A 31 -6.78 13.54 5.50
CA GLY A 31 -6.95 12.08 5.55
C GLY A 31 -6.00 11.38 6.52
N LEU A 32 -4.93 12.05 6.96
CA LEU A 32 -3.88 11.44 7.78
C LEU A 32 -4.14 11.55 9.28
N GLY A 33 -5.15 12.32 9.73
CA GLY A 33 -5.46 12.49 11.14
C GLY A 33 -5.70 11.17 11.89
N ILE A 34 -6.19 10.14 11.19
CA ILE A 34 -6.38 8.80 11.75
C ILE A 34 -5.07 8.16 12.23
N LEU A 35 -3.92 8.50 11.64
CA LEU A 35 -2.63 7.94 12.00
C LEU A 35 -2.22 8.31 13.43
N HIS A 36 -2.64 9.47 13.94
CA HIS A 36 -2.40 9.82 15.36
C HIS A 36 -3.15 8.88 16.30
N ASN A 37 -4.42 8.61 16.00
CA ASN A 37 -5.25 7.71 16.80
C ASN A 37 -4.72 6.28 16.76
N VAL A 38 -4.36 5.80 15.56
CA VAL A 38 -3.78 4.47 15.38
C VAL A 38 -2.42 4.38 16.09
N SER A 39 -1.58 5.40 16.02
CA SER A 39 -0.30 5.43 16.74
C SER A 39 -0.50 5.20 18.24
N TYR A 40 -1.43 5.94 18.86
CA TYR A 40 -1.73 5.79 20.28
C TYR A 40 -2.28 4.40 20.59
N GLN A 41 -3.31 3.95 19.87
CA GLN A 41 -3.94 2.65 20.08
C GLN A 41 -2.96 1.50 19.90
N PHE A 42 -2.14 1.56 18.85
CA PHE A 42 -1.14 0.55 18.58
C PHE A 42 -0.10 0.53 19.69
N GLN A 43 0.51 1.66 20.04
CA GLN A 43 1.58 1.75 21.04
C GLN A 43 1.27 1.01 22.35
N TYR A 44 0.04 1.16 22.86
CA TYR A 44 -0.40 0.58 24.12
C TYR A 44 -1.12 -0.77 23.98
N SER A 45 -1.28 -1.29 22.76
CA SER A 45 -1.84 -2.62 22.57
C SER A 45 -0.81 -3.72 22.89
N ASN A 46 -1.30 -4.87 23.35
CA ASN A 46 -0.50 -6.10 23.43
C ASN A 46 -0.44 -6.86 22.10
N SER A 47 -0.89 -6.23 21.01
CA SER A 47 -0.98 -6.83 19.68
C SER A 47 0.11 -6.28 18.76
N ASN A 48 0.57 -7.14 17.84
CA ASN A 48 1.42 -6.75 16.70
C ASN A 48 0.60 -6.58 15.41
N ARG A 49 -0.72 -6.72 15.50
CA ARG A 49 -1.65 -6.44 14.41
C ARG A 49 -1.90 -4.93 14.34
N LEU A 50 -1.52 -4.35 13.21
CA LEU A 50 -1.80 -2.98 12.84
C LEU A 50 -2.88 -2.95 11.77
N GLU A 51 -3.94 -2.19 12.04
CA GLU A 51 -5.06 -2.00 11.11
C GLU A 51 -5.33 -0.49 11.00
N ILE A 52 -5.18 0.03 9.79
CA ILE A 52 -5.41 1.43 9.42
C ILE A 52 -6.44 1.41 8.30
N LYS A 53 -7.52 2.18 8.43
CA LYS A 53 -8.61 2.22 7.45
C LYS A 53 -8.95 3.65 7.10
N ASP A 54 -9.60 3.84 5.97
CA ASP A 54 -10.26 5.09 5.60
C ASP A 54 -9.31 6.30 5.53
N ILE A 55 -8.03 6.10 5.21
CA ILE A 55 -7.17 7.23 4.81
C ILE A 55 -7.63 7.70 3.45
N GLU A 56 -8.07 8.95 3.35
CA GLU A 56 -8.53 9.54 2.10
C GLU A 56 -7.55 10.59 1.56
N LEU A 57 -7.07 10.39 0.34
CA LEU A 57 -6.34 11.40 -0.43
C LEU A 57 -7.27 11.92 -1.53
N ARG A 58 -7.62 13.22 -1.48
CA ARG A 58 -8.54 13.83 -2.44
C ARG A 58 -7.75 14.56 -3.52
N MET A 59 -8.17 14.45 -4.77
CA MET A 59 -7.63 15.22 -5.87
C MET A 59 -8.77 15.90 -6.62
N HIS A 60 -8.89 17.21 -6.46
CA HIS A 60 -9.89 18.03 -7.16
C HIS A 60 -9.43 18.41 -8.57
N LYS A 61 -8.91 17.43 -9.32
CA LYS A 61 -8.39 17.64 -10.67
C LYS A 61 -8.54 16.41 -11.56
N LYS A 62 -8.77 16.68 -12.84
CA LYS A 62 -8.83 15.67 -13.88
C LYS A 62 -7.49 14.97 -14.02
N THR A 63 -7.53 13.63 -13.99
CA THR A 63 -6.35 12.79 -14.23
C THR A 63 -6.27 12.44 -15.72
N SER A 64 -5.07 12.54 -16.29
CA SER A 64 -4.85 12.21 -17.70
C SER A 64 -4.96 10.70 -17.92
N GLY A 65 -5.57 10.28 -19.03
CA GLY A 65 -5.76 8.86 -19.34
C GLY A 65 -6.95 8.20 -18.63
N THR A 66 -7.70 8.93 -17.80
CA THR A 66 -8.92 8.41 -17.16
C THR A 66 -10.04 8.23 -18.17
N ILE A 67 -10.66 7.05 -18.11
CA ILE A 67 -11.90 6.72 -18.81
C ILE A 67 -12.93 6.36 -17.73
N PRO A 68 -14.11 7.00 -17.74
CA PRO A 68 -14.58 7.92 -18.76
C PRO A 68 -13.99 9.34 -18.60
N SER A 69 -13.89 10.08 -19.71
CA SER A 69 -13.08 11.30 -19.80
C SER A 69 -13.67 12.51 -19.07
N GLU A 70 -14.93 12.42 -18.66
CA GLU A 70 -15.68 13.42 -17.90
C GLU A 70 -15.36 13.42 -16.41
N VAL A 71 -14.63 12.44 -15.89
CA VAL A 71 -14.19 12.42 -14.49
C VAL A 71 -13.31 13.66 -14.21
N GLN A 72 -13.72 14.45 -13.22
CA GLN A 72 -13.08 15.74 -12.89
C GLN A 72 -12.26 15.69 -11.59
N SER A 73 -12.52 14.73 -10.72
CA SER A 73 -11.82 14.59 -9.45
C SER A 73 -11.78 13.15 -9.00
N LEU A 74 -10.80 12.82 -8.16
CA LEU A 74 -10.64 11.51 -7.54
C LEU A 74 -10.63 11.62 -6.00
N SER A 75 -11.15 10.62 -5.31
CA SER A 75 -10.81 10.32 -3.91
C SER A 75 -10.17 8.93 -3.88
N ILE A 76 -9.05 8.79 -3.20
CA ILE A 76 -8.33 7.53 -3.06
C ILE A 76 -8.31 7.15 -1.59
N TYR A 77 -9.01 6.07 -1.26
CA TYR A 77 -9.06 5.51 0.08
C TYR A 77 -8.02 4.39 0.22
N ILE A 78 -7.30 4.39 1.34
CA ILE A 78 -6.26 3.40 1.65
C ILE A 78 -6.65 2.66 2.94
N ASP A 79 -6.81 1.35 2.84
CA ASP A 79 -6.92 0.45 3.97
C ASP A 79 -5.67 -0.44 4.03
N CYS A 80 -5.00 -0.50 5.17
CA CYS A 80 -3.81 -1.32 5.38
C CYS A 80 -3.97 -2.17 6.63
N LEU A 81 -3.75 -3.47 6.49
CA LEU A 81 -3.70 -4.46 7.54
C LEU A 81 -2.35 -5.17 7.48
N CYS A 82 -1.63 -5.17 8.60
CA CYS A 82 -0.37 -5.89 8.74
C CYS A 82 -0.33 -6.55 10.12
N ASP A 83 -0.24 -7.88 10.15
CA ASP A 83 -0.11 -8.68 11.36
C ASP A 83 1.23 -9.38 11.37
N ILE A 84 1.99 -9.23 12.45
CA ILE A 84 3.41 -9.56 12.51
C ILE A 84 3.69 -10.51 13.67
N ASP A 85 4.38 -11.60 13.37
CA ASP A 85 4.89 -12.53 14.35
C ASP A 85 6.36 -12.24 14.65
N LEU A 86 6.60 -11.52 15.76
CA LEU A 86 7.96 -11.18 16.22
C LEU A 86 8.71 -12.36 16.85
N THR A 87 8.09 -13.55 16.96
CA THR A 87 8.78 -14.77 17.43
C THR A 87 9.56 -15.46 16.31
N ILE A 88 9.32 -15.07 15.06
CA ILE A 88 9.98 -15.60 13.87
C ILE A 88 11.28 -14.81 13.59
N ASP A 89 12.35 -15.50 13.19
CA ASP A 89 13.58 -14.85 12.71
C ASP A 89 13.36 -14.32 11.28
N PRO A 90 13.39 -12.99 11.06
CA PRO A 90 13.19 -12.39 9.73
C PRO A 90 14.28 -12.75 8.70
N ASN A 91 15.39 -13.36 9.12
CA ASN A 91 16.41 -13.85 8.18
C ASN A 91 16.10 -15.24 7.63
N ASP A 92 15.21 -16.00 8.30
CA ASP A 92 14.81 -17.35 7.90
C ASP A 92 13.43 -17.37 7.22
N ARG A 93 12.47 -16.63 7.79
CA ARG A 93 11.06 -16.64 7.36
C ARG A 93 10.44 -15.26 7.37
N ASP A 94 9.37 -15.14 6.59
CA ASP A 94 8.60 -13.91 6.53
C ASP A 94 7.77 -13.75 7.81
N ILE A 95 8.08 -12.70 8.56
CA ILE A 95 7.44 -12.38 9.85
C ILE A 95 6.02 -11.84 9.70
N ILE A 96 5.59 -11.43 8.51
CA ILE A 96 4.25 -10.88 8.28
C ILE A 96 3.28 -12.06 8.13
N ASN A 97 2.49 -12.36 9.14
CA ASN A 97 1.54 -13.48 9.12
C ASN A 97 0.35 -13.20 8.18
N HIS A 98 -0.23 -12.01 8.31
CA HIS A 98 -1.38 -11.59 7.51
C HIS A 98 -1.18 -10.16 7.01
N TYR A 99 -1.49 -9.95 5.73
CA TYR A 99 -1.28 -8.67 5.09
C TYR A 99 -2.31 -8.43 4.00
N SER A 100 -2.87 -7.22 4.01
CA SER A 100 -3.72 -6.72 2.95
C SER A 100 -3.59 -5.20 2.87
N LEU A 101 -3.41 -4.69 1.67
CA LEU A 101 -3.47 -3.27 1.37
C LEU A 101 -4.47 -3.07 0.24
N GLN A 102 -5.48 -2.25 0.49
CA GLN A 102 -6.57 -1.96 -0.44
C GLN A 102 -6.51 -0.48 -0.82
N LEU A 103 -6.57 -0.19 -2.12
CA LEU A 103 -6.73 1.14 -2.66
C LEU A 103 -8.08 1.21 -3.36
N VAL A 104 -8.98 2.07 -2.87
CA VAL A 104 -10.29 2.28 -3.46
C VAL A 104 -10.30 3.67 -4.07
N ILE A 105 -10.42 3.73 -5.40
CA ILE A 105 -10.35 4.97 -6.17
C ILE A 105 -11.76 5.30 -6.62
N MET A 106 -12.30 6.39 -6.08
CA MET A 106 -13.57 6.96 -6.49
C MET A 106 -13.32 8.11 -7.46
N GLY A 107 -13.90 8.05 -8.65
CA GLY A 107 -13.90 9.14 -9.62
C GLY A 107 -15.25 9.83 -9.67
N TYR A 108 -15.25 11.17 -9.71
CA TYR A 108 -16.49 11.95 -9.70
C TYR A 108 -16.64 12.78 -10.97
N SER A 109 -17.86 12.81 -11.49
CA SER A 109 -18.29 13.65 -12.62
C SER A 109 -19.68 14.21 -12.36
N SER A 110 -20.17 15.07 -13.27
CA SER A 110 -21.59 15.49 -13.25
C SER A 110 -22.58 14.34 -13.47
N ASN A 111 -22.13 13.24 -14.09
CA ASN A 111 -22.97 12.12 -14.49
C ASN A 111 -23.03 11.01 -13.43
N GLY A 112 -22.23 11.13 -12.36
CA GLY A 112 -22.17 10.15 -11.29
C GLY A 112 -20.74 9.81 -10.86
N GLU A 113 -20.66 8.72 -10.12
CA GLU A 113 -19.46 8.20 -9.48
C GLU A 113 -18.96 6.94 -10.20
N TYR A 114 -17.64 6.77 -10.22
CA TYR A 114 -16.96 5.64 -10.84
C TYR A 114 -16.00 5.02 -9.83
N LEU A 115 -15.88 3.70 -9.87
CA LEU A 115 -15.07 2.94 -8.93
C LEU A 115 -13.93 2.24 -9.66
N ASN A 116 -12.74 2.28 -9.07
CA ASN A 116 -11.65 1.36 -9.35
C ASN A 116 -11.05 0.87 -8.02
N CYS A 117 -10.52 -0.33 -7.98
CA CYS A 117 -9.97 -0.91 -6.75
C CYS A 117 -8.68 -1.65 -7.08
N TRP A 118 -7.61 -1.37 -6.35
CA TRP A 118 -6.35 -2.12 -6.46
C TRP A 118 -6.05 -2.74 -5.10
N HIS A 119 -5.43 -3.91 -5.08
CA HIS A 119 -5.04 -4.58 -3.86
C HIS A 119 -3.63 -5.15 -3.95
N LEU A 120 -2.89 -5.05 -2.85
CA LEU A 120 -1.62 -5.74 -2.61
C LEU A 120 -1.87 -6.70 -1.46
N ASP A 121 -1.89 -7.99 -1.76
CA ASP A 121 -2.18 -9.02 -0.76
C ASP A 121 -1.01 -9.99 -0.62
N LYS A 122 -0.89 -10.54 0.58
CA LYS A 122 -0.06 -11.73 0.81
C LYS A 122 -0.86 -12.96 0.43
N ASP A 123 -0.23 -13.82 -0.34
CA ASP A 123 -0.80 -15.13 -0.63
C ASP A 123 -0.88 -15.99 0.64
N ILE A 124 -2.05 -16.57 0.86
CA ILE A 124 -2.31 -17.48 1.98
C ILE A 124 -2.42 -18.89 1.39
N PRO A 125 -1.45 -19.77 1.67
CA PRO A 125 -1.51 -21.14 1.19
C PRO A 125 -2.82 -21.82 1.66
N PRO A 126 -3.53 -22.55 0.79
CA PRO A 126 -4.68 -23.31 1.21
C PRO A 126 -4.28 -24.32 2.28
N THR A 127 -5.13 -24.49 3.30
CA THR A 127 -4.91 -25.46 4.35
C THR A 127 -5.14 -26.89 3.84
N GLY A 128 -4.29 -27.84 4.22
CA GLY A 128 -4.43 -29.25 3.86
C GLY A 128 -3.89 -29.61 2.46
N LEU A 129 -4.64 -30.43 1.70
CA LEU A 129 -4.28 -30.91 0.35
C LEU A 129 -4.66 -29.94 -0.78
N GLY A 130 -5.05 -28.71 -0.45
CA GLY A 130 -5.42 -27.73 -1.45
C GLY A 130 -4.22 -27.30 -2.29
N THR A 131 -4.42 -27.15 -3.60
CA THR A 131 -3.47 -26.50 -4.50
C THR A 131 -4.04 -25.17 -4.94
N HIS A 132 -3.19 -24.16 -5.11
CA HIS A 132 -3.63 -22.91 -5.74
C HIS A 132 -4.12 -23.20 -7.15
N ASN A 133 -5.25 -22.58 -7.53
CA ASN A 133 -5.81 -22.72 -8.89
C ASN A 133 -4.93 -22.05 -9.95
N HIS A 134 -4.10 -21.09 -9.54
CA HIS A 134 -3.23 -20.32 -10.41
C HIS A 134 -1.87 -20.10 -9.76
N THR A 135 -0.82 -20.09 -10.57
CA THR A 135 0.51 -19.66 -10.12
C THR A 135 0.49 -18.16 -9.84
N HIS A 136 0.84 -17.75 -8.62
CA HIS A 136 0.95 -16.35 -8.26
C HIS A 136 2.05 -16.09 -7.21
N PRO A 137 2.61 -14.88 -7.18
CA PRO A 137 3.64 -14.49 -6.20
C PRO A 137 3.12 -14.48 -4.76
N SER A 138 4.02 -14.67 -3.79
CA SER A 138 3.71 -14.55 -2.36
C SER A 138 3.19 -13.18 -1.95
N TYR A 139 3.60 -12.12 -2.66
CA TYR A 139 3.00 -10.79 -2.56
C TYR A 139 2.66 -10.31 -3.96
N HIS A 140 1.41 -9.93 -4.17
CA HIS A 140 0.93 -9.62 -5.50
C HIS A 140 0.03 -8.39 -5.53
N PHE A 141 0.30 -7.54 -6.50
CA PHE A 141 -0.52 -6.40 -6.84
C PHE A 141 -1.52 -6.78 -7.92
N GLN A 142 -2.77 -6.39 -7.75
CA GLN A 142 -3.84 -6.69 -8.69
C GLN A 142 -4.87 -5.56 -8.74
N ALA A 143 -5.28 -5.20 -9.96
CA ALA A 143 -6.39 -4.29 -10.18
C ALA A 143 -7.71 -5.07 -10.30
N GLY A 144 -8.79 -4.48 -9.81
CA GLY A 144 -10.12 -5.07 -9.69
C GLY A 144 -10.39 -5.60 -8.28
N GLY A 145 -11.00 -6.77 -8.23
CA GLY A 145 -11.46 -7.41 -6.99
C GLY A 145 -12.96 -7.29 -6.78
N HIS A 146 -13.44 -7.90 -5.70
CA HIS A 146 -14.87 -8.13 -5.48
C HIS A 146 -15.71 -6.83 -5.45
N ARG A 147 -15.11 -5.70 -5.05
CA ARG A 147 -15.80 -4.40 -5.03
C ARG A 147 -16.15 -3.88 -6.43
N ALA A 148 -15.41 -4.27 -7.47
CA ALA A 148 -15.68 -3.90 -8.86
C ALA A 148 -16.48 -4.96 -9.63
N GLU A 149 -16.69 -6.14 -9.03
CA GLU A 149 -17.39 -7.27 -9.67
C GLU A 149 -18.88 -6.94 -9.86
N GLY A 150 -19.38 -7.17 -11.07
CA GLY A 150 -20.78 -6.88 -11.43
C GLY A 150 -21.09 -5.42 -11.77
N LEU A 151 -20.11 -4.51 -11.73
CA LEU A 151 -20.30 -3.14 -12.20
C LEU A 151 -20.44 -3.07 -13.73
N ASN A 152 -21.25 -2.13 -14.20
CA ASN A 152 -21.42 -1.89 -15.64
C ASN A 152 -20.20 -1.15 -16.21
N THR A 153 -19.44 -1.81 -17.07
CA THR A 153 -18.23 -1.28 -17.72
C THR A 153 -18.51 -0.68 -19.11
N GLY A 154 -19.79 -0.57 -19.49
CA GLY A 154 -20.20 -0.11 -20.81
C GLY A 154 -19.76 -1.09 -21.90
N GLN A 155 -19.00 -0.59 -22.87
CA GLN A 155 -18.46 -1.41 -23.96
C GLN A 155 -17.08 -2.01 -23.66
N LEU A 156 -16.49 -1.71 -22.49
CA LEU A 156 -15.17 -2.22 -22.12
C LEU A 156 -15.30 -3.60 -21.48
N LEU A 157 -14.51 -4.55 -21.98
CA LEU A 157 -14.29 -5.83 -21.29
C LEU A 157 -13.14 -5.65 -20.29
N LEU A 158 -13.46 -5.66 -19.00
CA LEU A 158 -12.46 -5.70 -17.93
C LEU A 158 -12.32 -7.14 -17.44
N LEU A 159 -11.16 -7.73 -17.71
CA LEU A 159 -10.78 -9.04 -17.18
C LEU A 159 -10.11 -8.87 -15.82
N GLY A 160 -10.18 -9.90 -14.98
CA GLY A 160 -9.37 -9.94 -13.77
C GLY A 160 -7.89 -9.78 -14.14
N ALA A 161 -7.25 -8.72 -13.63
CA ALA A 161 -5.86 -8.45 -13.94
C ALA A 161 -4.96 -9.59 -13.41
N PRO A 162 -3.85 -9.92 -14.10
CA PRO A 162 -2.88 -10.87 -13.56
C PRO A 162 -2.33 -10.35 -12.23
N ARG A 163 -1.98 -11.27 -11.35
CA ARG A 163 -1.32 -10.99 -10.07
C ARG A 163 0.15 -10.69 -10.33
N LEU A 164 0.52 -9.42 -10.28
CA LEU A 164 1.89 -8.98 -10.57
C LEU A 164 2.72 -9.02 -9.29
N PRO A 165 3.95 -9.57 -9.33
CA PRO A 165 4.86 -9.51 -8.19
C PRO A 165 5.11 -8.08 -7.78
N HIS A 166 4.97 -7.80 -6.49
CA HIS A 166 5.31 -6.50 -5.93
C HIS A 166 5.74 -6.68 -4.46
N PRO A 167 6.77 -5.97 -3.98
CA PRO A 167 7.10 -5.99 -2.56
C PRO A 167 5.94 -5.45 -1.72
N PRO A 168 5.69 -5.95 -0.50
CA PRO A 168 4.64 -5.39 0.35
C PRO A 168 4.94 -3.93 0.69
N MET A 169 3.89 -3.14 0.97
CA MET A 169 4.00 -1.75 1.39
C MET A 169 3.31 -1.54 2.74
N ASP A 170 3.97 -0.89 3.68
CA ASP A 170 3.30 -0.38 4.87
C ASP A 170 2.55 0.93 4.53
N ILE A 171 1.90 1.53 5.52
CA ILE A 171 1.06 2.71 5.27
C ILE A 171 1.84 3.90 4.69
N PHE A 172 3.11 4.08 5.08
CA PHE A 172 3.95 5.17 4.58
C PHE A 172 4.26 4.96 3.10
N LEU A 173 4.65 3.74 2.72
CA LEU A 173 4.93 3.38 1.34
C LEU A 173 3.66 3.41 0.48
N ALA A 174 2.52 2.99 1.03
CA ALA A 174 1.23 3.05 0.33
C ALA A 174 0.80 4.49 0.04
N ILE A 175 0.88 5.39 1.02
CA ILE A 175 0.60 6.82 0.82
C ILE A 175 1.59 7.40 -0.20
N HIS A 176 2.88 7.14 -0.06
CA HIS A 176 3.90 7.60 -1.00
C HIS A 176 3.64 7.09 -2.42
N PHE A 177 3.25 5.82 -2.57
CA PHE A 177 2.86 5.22 -3.84
C PHE A 177 1.68 5.98 -4.47
N VAL A 178 0.62 6.27 -3.70
CA VAL A 178 -0.53 7.02 -4.20
C VAL A 178 -0.10 8.44 -4.63
N ILE A 179 0.70 9.13 -3.83
CA ILE A 179 1.20 10.47 -4.16
C ILE A 179 1.98 10.43 -5.49
N CYS A 180 2.94 9.51 -5.63
CA CYS A 180 3.80 9.45 -6.82
C CYS A 180 3.04 9.07 -8.10
N ASN A 181 1.96 8.30 -8.01
CA ASN A 181 1.22 7.82 -9.18
C ASN A 181 0.02 8.71 -9.56
N PHE A 182 -0.57 9.44 -8.61
CA PHE A 182 -1.78 10.22 -8.86
C PHE A 182 -1.57 11.74 -8.74
N PHE A 183 -0.57 12.18 -7.98
CA PHE A 183 -0.34 13.62 -7.73
C PHE A 183 0.87 14.11 -8.52
N GLY A 184 0.61 14.66 -9.71
CA GLY A 184 1.65 15.21 -10.57
C GLY A 184 2.31 16.46 -9.98
N LYS A 185 3.65 16.51 -9.92
CA LYS A 185 4.42 17.66 -9.37
C LYS A 185 4.09 19.01 -10.01
N LYS A 186 3.68 19.02 -11.28
CA LYS A 186 3.23 20.24 -11.98
C LYS A 186 2.00 20.86 -11.31
N ASP A 187 1.09 20.01 -10.83
CA ASP A 187 -0.18 20.42 -10.25
C ASP A 187 -0.10 20.54 -8.73
N PHE A 188 0.86 19.84 -8.11
CA PHE A 188 1.13 19.85 -6.68
C PHE A 188 2.62 20.17 -6.42
N PRO A 189 3.07 21.42 -6.62
CA PRO A 189 4.48 21.79 -6.46
C PRO A 189 5.03 21.57 -5.04
N PHE A 190 4.16 21.57 -4.02
CA PHE A 190 4.56 21.31 -2.64
C PHE A 190 5.23 19.94 -2.46
N LEU A 191 4.95 18.98 -3.35
CA LEU A 191 5.56 17.65 -3.34
C LEU A 191 7.07 17.70 -3.53
N GLU A 192 7.62 18.71 -4.22
CA GLU A 192 9.07 18.85 -4.35
C GLU A 192 9.73 19.12 -3.00
N TYR A 193 9.11 19.95 -2.17
CA TYR A 193 9.60 20.24 -0.82
C TYR A 193 9.35 19.09 0.14
N LEU A 194 8.17 18.45 0.08
CA LEU A 194 7.87 17.26 0.87
C LEU A 194 8.89 16.13 0.60
N PHE A 195 9.22 15.88 -0.67
CA PHE A 195 10.17 14.82 -1.02
C PHE A 195 11.63 15.18 -0.72
N ALA A 196 11.96 16.46 -0.58
CA ALA A 196 13.26 16.93 -0.16
C ALA A 196 13.42 16.97 1.38
N ASP A 197 12.33 16.83 2.12
CA ASP A 197 12.34 16.85 3.58
C ASP A 197 13.04 15.63 4.16
N THR A 198 14.04 15.86 5.01
CA THR A 198 14.86 14.79 5.60
C THR A 198 14.06 13.87 6.50
N GLU A 199 13.07 14.39 7.24
CA GLU A 199 12.25 13.59 8.14
C GLU A 199 11.30 12.68 7.34
N TYR A 200 10.77 13.18 6.21
CA TYR A 200 10.00 12.36 5.27
C TYR A 200 10.85 11.23 4.67
N GLN A 201 12.06 11.56 4.21
CA GLN A 201 12.99 10.59 3.62
C GLN A 201 13.40 9.50 4.62
N ASP A 202 13.69 9.88 5.86
CA ASP A 202 14.08 8.98 6.93
C ASP A 202 12.95 7.98 7.28
N ILE A 203 11.70 8.44 7.32
CA ILE A 203 10.53 7.57 7.54
C ILE A 203 10.40 6.57 6.39
N LEU A 204 10.52 7.03 5.14
CA LEU A 204 10.47 6.14 3.98
C LEU A 204 11.64 5.16 3.93
N ALA A 205 12.84 5.56 4.37
CA ALA A 205 13.99 4.68 4.45
C ALA A 205 13.74 3.53 5.45
N ARG A 206 13.22 3.85 6.64
CA ARG A 206 12.82 2.82 7.63
C ARG A 206 11.69 1.93 7.10
N ALA A 207 10.72 2.49 6.38
CA ALA A 207 9.65 1.72 5.76
C ALA A 207 10.16 0.74 4.69
N LYS A 208 11.09 1.17 3.83
CA LYS A 208 11.76 0.29 2.86
C LYS A 208 12.58 -0.79 3.56
N GLN A 209 13.29 -0.45 4.63
CA GLN A 209 14.03 -1.42 5.42
C GLN A 209 13.11 -2.49 6.04
N ARG A 210 11.91 -2.10 6.50
CA ARG A 210 10.90 -3.05 7.02
C ARG A 210 10.34 -3.97 5.96
N MET A 211 10.00 -3.42 4.79
CA MET A 211 9.12 -4.08 3.83
C MET A 211 9.87 -4.61 2.60
N PHE A 212 10.76 -3.80 2.04
CA PHE A 212 11.44 -4.08 0.78
C PHE A 212 12.70 -4.90 0.96
N ASP A 213 13.51 -4.60 1.99
CA ASP A 213 14.78 -5.32 2.21
C ASP A 213 14.59 -6.84 2.37
N PRO A 214 13.62 -7.33 3.18
CA PRO A 214 13.35 -8.76 3.29
C PRO A 214 12.86 -9.35 1.96
N TYR A 215 11.95 -8.65 1.27
CA TYR A 215 11.42 -9.11 -0.02
C TYR A 215 12.51 -9.25 -1.09
N PHE A 216 13.36 -8.23 -1.25
CA PHE A 216 14.41 -8.22 -2.27
C PHE A 216 15.61 -9.11 -1.92
N GLN A 217 15.73 -9.58 -0.68
CA GLN A 217 16.68 -10.64 -0.33
C GLN A 217 16.48 -11.91 -1.17
N ALA A 218 15.26 -12.16 -1.66
CA ALA A 218 14.96 -13.28 -2.55
C ALA A 218 15.81 -13.35 -3.82
N PHE A 219 16.34 -12.21 -4.27
CA PHE A 219 17.15 -12.11 -5.49
C PHE A 219 18.66 -12.14 -5.20
N LYS A 220 19.08 -12.20 -3.93
CA LYS A 220 20.50 -12.31 -3.57
C LYS A 220 21.00 -13.72 -3.87
N GLU A 221 22.21 -13.80 -4.40
CA GLU A 221 22.89 -15.08 -4.61
C GLU A 221 23.03 -15.85 -3.29
N GLY A 222 22.71 -17.15 -3.31
CA GLY A 222 22.78 -17.99 -2.12
C GLY A 222 21.72 -17.70 -1.05
N CYS A 223 20.62 -17.00 -1.39
CA CYS A 223 19.51 -16.78 -0.47
C CYS A 223 18.97 -18.13 0.06
N LYS A 224 18.91 -18.27 1.38
CA LYS A 224 18.37 -19.44 2.09
C LYS A 224 17.01 -19.20 2.75
N HIS A 225 16.45 -18.01 2.55
CA HIS A 225 15.21 -17.61 3.18
C HIS A 225 14.04 -18.47 2.64
N GLN A 226 13.22 -19.02 3.52
CA GLN A 226 12.22 -20.03 3.15
C GLN A 226 11.02 -19.43 2.41
N ASP A 227 10.65 -18.18 2.71
CA ASP A 227 9.51 -17.48 2.08
C ASP A 227 9.92 -16.48 0.98
N PHE A 228 10.92 -15.65 1.23
CA PHE A 228 11.55 -14.79 0.23
C PHE A 228 12.63 -15.53 -0.57
N ASN A 229 12.19 -16.33 -1.54
CA ASN A 229 13.04 -16.91 -2.59
C ASN A 229 12.40 -16.69 -3.97
N ILE A 230 13.19 -16.80 -5.03
CA ILE A 230 12.76 -16.44 -6.39
C ILE A 230 11.52 -17.22 -6.86
N GLY A 231 11.39 -18.50 -6.49
CA GLY A 231 10.23 -19.32 -6.85
C GLY A 231 8.94 -18.89 -6.16
N LYS A 232 9.02 -18.22 -5.01
CA LYS A 232 7.88 -17.68 -4.26
C LYS A 232 7.58 -16.23 -4.63
N VAL A 233 8.60 -15.37 -4.70
CA VAL A 233 8.40 -13.94 -5.00
C VAL A 233 8.18 -13.68 -6.49
N PHE A 234 8.72 -14.52 -7.37
CA PHE A 234 8.58 -14.37 -8.81
C PHE A 234 8.46 -15.73 -9.51
N PRO A 235 7.37 -16.47 -9.27
CA PRO A 235 7.21 -17.87 -9.70
C PRO A 235 7.25 -18.07 -11.22
N LEU A 236 7.03 -17.03 -12.03
CA LEU A 236 7.12 -17.11 -13.49
C LEU A 236 8.55 -17.12 -14.02
N ALA A 237 9.55 -16.82 -13.17
CA ALA A 237 10.96 -16.78 -13.55
C ALA A 237 11.68 -18.14 -13.35
N VAL A 238 10.98 -19.16 -12.85
CA VAL A 238 11.52 -20.48 -12.48
C VAL A 238 10.93 -21.59 -13.32
#